data_AF-A0A522XB58-F1
#
_entry.id   AF-A0A522XB58-F1
#
_cell.length_a   1.000
_cell.length_b   1.000
_cell.length_c   1.000
_cell.angle_alpha   90.00
_cell.angle_beta   90.00
_cell.angle_gamma   90.00
#
_symmetry.space_group_name_H-M   'P 1'
#
loop_
_entity.id
_entity.type
_entity.pdbx_description
1 polymer ?
#
loop_
_entity_poly.entity_id
_entity_poly.type
_entity_poly.pdbx_seq_one_letter_code
_entity_poly.pdbx_strand_id
1 'polypeptide(L)'
;ELETLGITHCFIGAQLARHWNLPAEIITVLGYHHPPYVEEVAASNPLVRLLNLSEKILPDFGIAEHTGDEIQDYEWEELGIDLADVEDICNQVNELAMQAAQLG
;
A
#
# COMPACT_ATOMS: atom_id res chain seq x y z
N GLU A 1 1.32 12.64 10.27
CA GLU A 1 2.72 12.67 10.75
C GLU A 1 3.48 13.91 10.29
N LEU A 2 3.50 14.22 8.99
CA LEU A 2 4.27 15.35 8.45
C LEU A 2 3.94 16.69 9.13
N GLU A 3 2.66 17.01 9.31
CA GLU A 3 2.22 18.26 9.96
C GLU A 3 2.60 18.33 11.45
N THR A 4 2.66 17.18 12.13
CA THR A 4 2.90 17.10 13.57
C THR A 4 4.38 16.93 13.93
N LEU A 5 5.11 16.15 13.14
CA LEU A 5 6.48 15.68 13.41
C LEU A 5 7.51 16.19 12.39
N GLY A 6 7.08 16.75 11.26
CA GLY A 6 7.97 17.17 10.16
C GLY A 6 8.56 16.02 9.35
N ILE A 7 8.12 14.79 9.58
CA ILE A 7 8.60 13.54 8.97
C ILE A 7 7.44 12.53 8.88
N THR A 8 7.55 11.54 8.00
CA THR A 8 6.56 10.45 7.83
C THR A 8 7.20 9.09 8.09
N HIS A 9 6.38 8.10 8.45
CA HIS A 9 6.84 6.71 8.54
C HIS A 9 7.39 6.22 7.19
N CYS A 10 6.80 6.63 6.06
CA CYS A 10 7.29 6.31 4.71
C CYS A 10 8.74 6.76 4.53
N PHE A 11 9.04 8.01 4.94
CA PHE A 11 10.38 8.55 4.87
C PHE A 11 11.35 7.77 5.75
N ILE A 12 10.97 7.48 7.00
CA ILE A 12 11.81 6.71 7.94
C ILE A 12 12.08 5.31 7.38
N GLY A 13 11.05 4.61 6.89
CA GLY A 13 11.16 3.29 6.27
C GLY A 13 12.10 3.28 5.07
N ALA A 14 11.98 4.27 4.19
CA ALA A 14 12.88 4.43 3.04
C ALA A 14 14.34 4.71 3.46
N GLN A 15 14.57 5.50 4.53
CA GLN A 15 15.93 5.72 5.06
C GLN A 15 16.56 4.44 5.63
N LEU A 16 15.77 3.65 6.36
CA LEU A 16 16.22 2.35 6.89
C LEU A 16 16.55 1.38 5.74
N ALA A 17 15.69 1.29 4.73
CA ALA A 17 15.92 0.47 3.54
C ALA A 17 17.19 0.86 2.78
N ARG A 18 17.47 2.17 2.66
CA ARG A 18 18.75 2.68 2.11
C ARG A 18 19.94 2.25 2.95
N HIS A 19 19.84 2.36 4.28
CA HIS A 19 20.90 1.95 5.18
C HIS A 19 21.22 0.44 5.07
N TRP A 20 20.21 -0.39 4.88
CA TRP A 20 20.36 -1.82 4.61
C TRP A 20 20.76 -2.18 3.18
N ASN A 21 20.97 -1.18 2.32
CA ASN A 21 21.37 -1.36 0.93
C ASN A 21 20.38 -2.22 0.13
N LEU A 22 19.08 -2.04 0.38
CA LEU A 22 18.01 -2.69 -0.38
C LEU A 22 17.94 -2.13 -1.82
N PRO A 23 17.36 -2.88 -2.77
CA PRO A 23 17.11 -2.40 -4.13
C PRO A 23 16.35 -1.07 -4.16
N ALA A 24 16.71 -0.22 -5.14
CA ALA A 24 16.08 1.10 -5.32
C ALA A 24 14.56 1.03 -5.45
N GLU A 25 14.05 -0.03 -6.08
CA GLU A 25 12.63 -0.28 -6.25
C GLU A 25 11.90 -0.43 -4.90
N ILE A 26 12.45 -1.19 -3.96
CA ILE A 26 11.89 -1.35 -2.60
C ILE A 26 11.91 -0.01 -1.87
N ILE A 27 13.02 0.73 -1.98
CA ILE A 27 13.15 2.05 -1.36
C ILE A 27 12.09 3.02 -1.91
N THR A 28 11.81 2.98 -3.21
CA THR A 28 10.75 3.77 -3.85
C THR A 28 9.37 3.36 -3.35
N VAL A 29 9.07 2.06 -3.29
CA VAL A 29 7.77 1.58 -2.78
C VAL A 29 7.52 2.07 -1.35
N LEU A 30 8.50 1.94 -0.46
CA LEU A 30 8.38 2.41 0.93
C LEU A 30 8.25 3.93 1.05
N GLY A 31 8.80 4.71 0.13
CA GLY A 31 8.77 6.16 0.21
C GLY A 31 7.48 6.80 -0.34
N TYR A 32 6.78 6.11 -1.23
CA TYR A 32 5.79 6.74 -2.12
C TYR A 32 4.41 6.05 -2.11
N HIS A 33 4.18 5.03 -1.28
CA HIS A 33 2.92 4.28 -1.23
C HIS A 33 1.74 5.03 -0.57
N HIS A 34 1.96 6.20 0.04
CA HIS A 34 0.88 7.04 0.57
C HIS A 34 0.58 8.26 -0.31
N PRO A 35 -0.68 8.70 -0.42
CA PRO A 35 -1.04 9.96 -1.07
C PRO A 35 -0.31 11.17 -0.43
N PRO A 36 -0.02 12.23 -1.20
CA PRO A 36 -0.36 12.43 -2.61
C PRO A 36 0.61 11.77 -3.60
N TYR A 37 1.64 11.08 -3.11
CA TYR A 37 2.80 10.70 -3.93
C TYR A 37 2.58 9.48 -4.82
N VAL A 38 1.57 8.65 -4.51
CA VAL A 38 1.24 7.43 -5.26
C VAL A 38 1.04 7.73 -6.74
N GLU A 39 0.22 8.74 -7.05
CA GLU A 39 -0.13 9.13 -8.42
C GLU A 39 1.08 9.62 -9.23
N GLU A 40 2.11 10.15 -8.56
CA GLU A 40 3.32 10.64 -9.23
C GLU A 40 4.24 9.49 -9.68
N VAL A 41 4.16 8.33 -9.00
CA VAL A 41 5.16 7.25 -9.16
C VAL A 41 4.55 5.97 -9.72
N ALA A 42 3.30 5.66 -9.38
CA ALA A 42 2.61 4.41 -9.73
C ALA A 42 2.69 4.07 -11.23
N ALA A 43 2.53 5.06 -12.10
CA ALA A 43 2.62 4.88 -13.56
C ALA A 43 3.98 4.32 -14.03
N SER A 44 5.06 4.57 -13.30
CA SER A 44 6.41 4.09 -13.60
C SER A 44 6.87 2.95 -12.71
N ASN A 45 6.19 2.72 -11.59
CA ASN A 45 6.45 1.66 -10.63
C ASN A 45 5.12 1.14 -10.06
N PRO A 46 4.50 0.14 -10.68
CA PRO A 46 3.19 -0.38 -10.27
C PRO A 46 3.21 -1.02 -8.88
N LEU A 47 4.37 -1.36 -8.33
CA LEU A 47 4.47 -1.87 -6.96
C LEU A 47 4.09 -0.81 -5.91
N VAL A 48 4.23 0.48 -6.25
CA VAL A 48 3.74 1.58 -5.39
C VAL A 48 2.21 1.52 -5.28
N ARG A 49 1.52 1.37 -6.43
CA ARG A 49 0.06 1.20 -6.48
C ARG A 49 -0.36 -0.09 -5.78
N LEU A 50 0.36 -1.19 -6.02
CA LEU A 50 0.07 -2.48 -5.38
C LEU A 50 0.07 -2.37 -3.85
N LEU A 51 1.09 -1.74 -3.27
CA LEU A 51 1.17 -1.57 -1.82
C LEU A 51 0.06 -0.65 -1.31
N ASN A 52 -0.13 0.51 -1.94
CA ASN A 52 -1.21 1.46 -1.56
C ASN A 52 -2.59 0.78 -1.57
N LEU A 53 -2.88 0.02 -2.62
CA LEU A 53 -4.14 -0.69 -2.78
C LEU A 53 -4.30 -1.78 -1.72
N SER A 54 -3.23 -2.53 -1.40
CA SER A 54 -3.25 -3.57 -0.37
C SER A 54 -3.65 -3.00 1.00
N GLU A 55 -3.13 -1.82 1.35
CA GLU A 55 -3.46 -1.14 2.61
C GLU A 55 -4.90 -0.62 2.63
N LYS A 56 -5.47 -0.22 1.48
CA LYS A 56 -6.88 0.17 1.38
C LYS A 56 -7.85 -1.01 1.49
N ILE A 57 -7.46 -2.20 1.01
CA ILE A 57 -8.30 -3.42 1.11
C ILE A 57 -8.40 -3.88 2.57
N LEU A 58 -7.33 -3.71 3.36
CA LEU A 58 -7.25 -4.15 4.76
C LEU A 58 -6.68 -3.05 5.69
N PRO A 59 -7.40 -1.94 5.92
CA PRO A 59 -6.87 -0.78 6.66
C PRO A 59 -6.54 -1.08 8.14
N ASP A 60 -7.17 -2.12 8.71
CA ASP A 60 -6.98 -2.52 10.11
C ASP A 60 -6.04 -3.74 10.28
N PHE A 61 -5.49 -4.29 9.19
CA PHE A 61 -4.64 -5.47 9.27
C PHE A 61 -3.18 -5.09 9.55
N GLY A 62 -2.78 -5.21 10.82
CA GLY A 62 -1.43 -4.91 11.29
C GLY A 62 -1.37 -3.57 12.02
N ILE A 63 -1.13 -2.48 11.30
CA ILE A 63 -1.11 -1.12 11.85
C ILE A 63 -2.31 -0.38 11.27
N ALA A 64 -3.19 0.14 12.13
CA ALA A 64 -4.31 0.95 11.69
C ALA A 64 -3.77 2.21 11.01
N GLU A 65 -3.97 2.31 9.69
CA GLU A 65 -3.54 3.43 8.88
C GLU A 65 -4.74 4.12 8.24
N HIS A 66 -4.69 5.45 8.17
CA HIS A 66 -5.68 6.23 7.43
C HIS A 66 -5.29 6.26 5.96
N THR A 67 -5.42 5.13 5.28
CA THR A 67 -5.47 5.08 3.82
C THR A 67 -6.86 5.57 3.40
N GLY A 68 -6.95 6.49 2.45
CA GLY A 68 -8.22 7.15 2.10
C GLY A 68 -9.39 6.19 1.85
N ASP A 69 -10.62 6.67 2.07
CA ASP A 69 -11.77 5.80 2.36
C ASP A 69 -12.31 4.92 1.21
N GLU A 70 -11.97 5.20 -0.05
CA GLU A 70 -12.55 4.51 -1.21
C GLU A 70 -11.51 4.19 -2.28
N ILE A 71 -11.43 2.92 -2.67
CA ILE A 71 -10.63 2.46 -3.80
C ILE A 71 -11.38 2.78 -5.10
N GLN A 72 -10.72 3.51 -5.99
CA GLN A 72 -11.30 3.88 -7.28
C GLN A 72 -11.02 2.81 -8.35
N ASP A 73 -11.91 2.66 -9.34
CA ASP A 73 -11.80 1.66 -10.42
C ASP A 73 -10.42 1.67 -11.12
N TYR A 74 -9.90 2.86 -11.44
CA TYR A 74 -8.62 3.01 -12.14
C TYR A 74 -7.45 2.43 -11.35
N GLU A 75 -7.55 2.35 -10.01
CA GLU A 75 -6.48 1.81 -9.16
C GLU A 75 -6.33 0.29 -9.34
N TRP A 76 -7.43 -0.41 -9.64
CA TRP A 76 -7.43 -1.82 -10.03
C TRP A 76 -6.95 -2.00 -11.45
N GLU A 77 -7.48 -1.19 -12.38
CA GLU A 77 -7.16 -1.28 -13.80
C GLU A 77 -5.68 -0.99 -14.09
N GLU A 78 -5.03 -0.08 -13.36
CA GLU A 78 -3.59 0.20 -13.46
C GLU A 78 -2.71 -1.01 -13.12
N LEU A 79 -3.22 -1.92 -12.28
CA LEU A 79 -2.57 -3.19 -11.96
C LEU A 79 -2.96 -4.31 -12.91
N GLY A 80 -3.82 -4.03 -13.90
CA GLY A 80 -4.36 -5.01 -14.83
C GLY A 80 -5.40 -5.95 -14.20
N ILE A 81 -6.07 -5.51 -13.14
CA ILE A 81 -7.14 -6.27 -12.46
C ILE A 81 -8.47 -5.87 -13.10
N ASP A 82 -9.26 -6.87 -13.52
CA ASP A 82 -10.61 -6.64 -14.03
C ASP A 82 -11.54 -6.30 -12.87
N LEU A 83 -12.40 -5.29 -13.04
CA LEU A 83 -13.39 -4.89 -12.04
C LEU A 83 -14.37 -6.03 -11.71
N ALA A 84 -14.57 -6.98 -12.63
CA ALA A 84 -15.36 -8.19 -12.40
C ALA A 84 -14.74 -9.12 -11.33
N ASP A 85 -13.43 -9.06 -11.12
CA ASP A 85 -12.71 -9.92 -10.16
C ASP A 85 -12.58 -9.28 -8.77
N VAL A 86 -12.89 -7.98 -8.62
CA VAL A 86 -12.64 -7.20 -7.40
C VAL A 86 -13.37 -7.77 -6.18
N GLU A 87 -14.65 -8.14 -6.32
CA GLU A 87 -15.44 -8.71 -5.23
C GLU A 87 -14.81 -10.03 -4.73
N ASP A 88 -14.42 -10.90 -5.65
CA ASP A 88 -13.79 -12.18 -5.33
C ASP A 88 -12.41 -12.00 -4.68
N ILE A 89 -11.61 -11.04 -5.14
CA ILE A 89 -10.31 -10.70 -4.55
C ILE A 89 -10.51 -10.21 -3.10
N CYS A 90 -11.41 -9.26 -2.89
CA CYS A 90 -11.69 -8.72 -1.55
C CYS A 90 -12.20 -9.80 -0.58
N ASN A 91 -13.06 -10.72 -1.05
CA ASN A 91 -13.53 -11.84 -0.25
C ASN A 91 -12.36 -12.76 0.16
N GLN A 92 -11.50 -13.14 -0.79
CA GLN A 92 -10.33 -13.98 -0.50
C GLN A 92 -9.36 -13.32 0.49
N VAL A 93 -9.09 -12.02 0.31
CA VAL A 93 -8.20 -11.26 1.20
C VAL A 93 -8.75 -11.22 2.63
N ASN A 94 -10.06 -10.99 2.79
CA ASN A 94 -10.71 -10.99 4.11
C ASN A 94 -10.67 -12.38 4.78
N GLU A 95 -10.95 -13.44 4.04
CA GLU A 95 -10.86 -14.81 4.56
C GLU A 95 -9.45 -15.15 5.05
N LEU A 96 -8.43 -14.79 4.27
CA LEU A 96 -7.02 -15.01 4.63
C LEU A 96 -6.61 -14.17 5.85
N ALA A 97 -7.04 -12.91 5.92
CA ALA A 97 -6.77 -12.03 7.06
C ALA A 97 -7.35 -12.61 8.36
N MET A 98 -8.60 -13.11 8.32
CA MET A 98 -9.22 -13.77 9.47
C MET A 98 -8.47 -15.04 9.91
N GLN A 99 -8.00 -15.85 8.96
CA GLN A 99 -7.22 -17.05 9.27
C GLN A 99 -5.88 -16.68 9.92
N ALA A 100 -5.18 -15.68 9.39
CA ALA A 100 -3.91 -15.21 9.95
C ALA A 100 -4.08 -14.66 11.37
N ALA A 101 -5.16 -13.93 11.65
CA ALA A 101 -5.46 -13.38 12.98
C ALA A 101 -5.74 -14.46 14.04
N GLN A 102 -6.13 -15.68 13.65
CA GLN A 102 -6.32 -16.81 14.58
C GLN A 102 -5.02 -17.53 14.93
N LEU A 103 -3.95 -17.30 14.16
CA LEU A 103 -2.64 -17.94 14.34
C LEU A 103 -1.66 -17.12 15.19
N GLY A 104 -1.93 -15.83 15.42
CA GLY A 104 -1.13 -14.91 16.24
C GLY A 104 -1.64 -14.78 17.67
#